data_AF-A0ABD6M5C0-F1
#
_entry.id   AF-A0ABD6M5C0-F1
#
_cell.length_a   1.000
_cell.length_b   1.000
_cell.length_c   1.000
_cell.angle_alpha   90.00
_cell.angle_beta   90.00
_cell.angle_gamma   90.00
#
_symmetry.space_group_name_H-M   'P 1'
#
loop_
_entity.id
_entity.type
_entity.pdbx_description
1 polymer ?
#
loop_
_entity_poly.entity_id
_entity_poly.type
_entity_poly.pdbx_seq_one_letter_code
_entity_poly.pdbx_strand_id
1 'polypeptide(L)'
;MGKIKRRARKAHQPVTPRMTPPVEHWSGDLPDTAAEQYYPPQLIRVNEINDIWMEIPRYVNHGWWGIWLFSFIPLIPITAGILFIFEIYRELNYLLLFVTGVIVFIFLSFLAHFFKIVLFEPRGAPLRFNRKRQKVYAYEYQRGIWPWKRWPVQVKVFDWADIHAERVQMSGHAEWGHRIYCAVCKPGTCDVVDRFVLTWTVGDVSAVYGLWSHCCHYMEAKPVPKNPLWTDTPRDWTPFTTVRWPEDIDRESSTPPDSTGMNITNGKN
;
A
#
# COMPACT_ATOMS: atom_id res chain seq x y z
N MET A 1 41.69 -32.87 36.75
CA MET A 1 40.96 -31.58 36.58
C MET A 1 40.86 -31.27 35.08
N GLY A 2 39.68 -31.47 34.49
CA GLY A 2 39.44 -31.28 33.05
C GLY A 2 39.32 -29.80 32.67
N LYS A 3 40.04 -29.37 31.63
CA LYS A 3 39.95 -28.01 31.10
C LYS A 3 38.69 -27.89 30.23
N ILE A 4 37.70 -27.14 30.72
CA ILE A 4 36.50 -26.76 29.97
C ILE A 4 36.93 -25.83 28.83
N LYS A 5 36.88 -26.30 27.59
CA LYS A 5 37.01 -25.46 26.39
C LYS A 5 35.80 -24.52 26.32
N ARG A 6 35.97 -23.24 26.67
CA ARG A 6 35.00 -22.19 26.35
C ARG A 6 34.87 -22.12 24.83
N ARG A 7 33.69 -22.47 24.30
CA ARG A 7 33.31 -22.20 22.91
C ARG A 7 33.41 -20.68 22.69
N ALA A 8 34.25 -20.27 21.75
CA ALA A 8 34.28 -18.89 21.29
C ALA A 8 32.88 -18.52 20.78
N ARG A 9 32.24 -17.54 21.42
CA ARG A 9 31.04 -16.89 20.87
C ARG A 9 31.50 -16.23 19.57
N LYS A 10 31.01 -16.73 18.43
CA LYS A 10 31.15 -16.09 17.12
C LYS A 10 30.67 -14.64 17.30
N ALA A 11 31.55 -13.67 17.10
CA ALA A 11 31.18 -12.26 17.14
C ALA A 11 30.04 -12.05 16.13
N HIS A 12 28.93 -11.48 16.57
CA HIS A 12 27.84 -11.08 15.67
C HIS A 12 28.44 -10.00 14.77
N GLN A 13 28.66 -10.31 13.49
CA GLN A 13 29.00 -9.27 12.52
C GLN A 13 27.82 -8.30 12.46
N PRO A 14 28.05 -6.98 12.53
CA PRO A 14 26.98 -6.03 12.30
C PRO A 14 26.51 -6.24 10.85
N VAL A 15 25.28 -6.74 10.69
CA VAL A 15 24.68 -6.87 9.37
C VAL A 15 24.42 -5.44 8.89
N THR A 16 25.02 -5.07 7.77
CA THR A 16 24.79 -3.76 7.15
C THR A 16 23.75 -3.90 6.04
N PRO A 17 22.89 -2.89 5.84
CA PRO A 17 21.95 -2.88 4.73
C PRO A 17 22.72 -2.92 3.40
N ARG A 18 22.25 -3.75 2.47
CA ARG A 18 22.83 -3.83 1.12
C ARG A 18 22.48 -2.61 0.26
N MET A 19 21.36 -1.95 0.55
CA MET A 19 20.76 -0.91 -0.29
C MET A 19 21.12 0.51 0.18
N THR A 20 21.32 1.42 -0.77
CA THR A 20 21.78 2.81 -0.55
C THR A 20 20.79 3.84 -1.12
N PRO A 21 20.29 4.81 -0.32
CA PRO A 21 20.37 4.90 1.14
C PRO A 21 19.55 3.80 1.81
N PRO A 22 19.85 3.38 3.05
CA PRO A 22 19.07 2.36 3.74
C PRO A 22 17.68 2.85 4.16
N VAL A 23 16.72 1.94 4.29
CA VAL A 23 15.39 2.27 4.82
C VAL A 23 15.44 2.56 6.32
N GLU A 24 14.58 3.48 6.77
CA GLU A 24 14.44 3.77 8.20
C GLU A 24 13.96 2.53 8.97
N HIS A 25 14.51 2.30 10.16
CA HIS A 25 14.23 1.11 10.98
C HIS A 25 14.52 -0.23 10.29
N TRP A 26 15.48 -0.24 9.36
CA TRP A 26 15.97 -1.45 8.72
C TRP A 26 16.36 -2.51 9.76
N SER A 27 15.95 -3.76 9.49
CA SER A 27 16.20 -4.90 10.38
C SER A 27 16.85 -6.09 9.69
N GLY A 28 16.94 -6.08 8.35
CA GLY A 28 17.54 -7.16 7.57
C GLY A 28 17.03 -7.17 6.13
N ASP A 29 17.89 -7.59 5.20
CA ASP A 29 17.50 -7.80 3.81
C ASP A 29 16.88 -9.20 3.63
N LEU A 30 15.91 -9.30 2.73
CA LEU A 30 15.29 -10.56 2.36
C LEU A 30 15.98 -11.14 1.09
N PRO A 31 16.07 -12.47 0.94
CA PRO A 31 16.73 -13.09 -0.21
C PRO A 31 15.99 -12.78 -1.52
N ASP A 32 16.68 -12.45 -2.61
CA ASP A 32 16.00 -12.05 -3.85
C ASP A 32 15.49 -13.26 -4.66
N THR A 33 16.23 -14.36 -4.61
CA THR A 33 15.97 -15.56 -5.42
C THR A 33 15.21 -16.60 -4.60
N ALA A 34 14.24 -17.28 -5.20
CA ALA A 34 13.47 -18.34 -4.53
C ALA A 34 14.35 -19.52 -4.09
N ALA A 35 15.48 -19.77 -4.75
CA ALA A 35 16.43 -20.81 -4.36
C ALA A 35 17.13 -20.54 -3.02
N GLU A 36 17.22 -19.26 -2.62
CA GLU A 36 17.85 -18.83 -1.36
C GLU A 36 16.83 -18.71 -0.21
N GLN A 37 15.54 -18.91 -0.49
CA GLN A 37 14.48 -18.80 0.50
C GLN A 37 14.46 -20.03 1.42
N TYR A 38 14.65 -19.79 2.71
CA TYR A 38 14.58 -20.84 3.74
C TYR A 38 13.16 -21.11 4.23
N TYR A 39 12.25 -20.15 4.04
CA TYR A 39 10.87 -20.25 4.52
C TYR A 39 9.95 -20.75 3.41
N PRO A 40 8.98 -21.63 3.74
CA PRO A 40 8.02 -22.10 2.76
C PRO A 40 7.17 -20.92 2.24
N PRO A 41 6.84 -20.90 0.94
CA PRO A 41 6.04 -19.82 0.35
C PRO A 41 4.64 -19.84 0.98
N GLN A 42 4.23 -18.73 1.61
CA GLN A 42 2.95 -18.62 2.30
C GLN A 42 2.35 -17.23 2.10
N LEU A 43 1.16 -17.17 1.50
CA LEU A 43 0.40 -15.92 1.39
C LEU A 43 -0.28 -15.59 2.70
N ILE A 44 -0.27 -14.31 3.06
CA ILE A 44 -1.05 -13.79 4.19
C ILE A 44 -2.50 -13.56 3.76
N ARG A 45 -2.68 -12.77 2.69
CA ARG A 45 -3.95 -12.46 2.03
C ARG A 45 -3.72 -12.30 0.54
N VAL A 46 -4.75 -12.56 -0.23
CA VAL A 46 -4.74 -12.40 -1.69
C VAL A 46 -6.14 -12.04 -2.16
N ASN A 47 -6.25 -11.12 -3.10
CA ASN A 47 -7.53 -10.81 -3.74
C ASN A 47 -7.79 -11.81 -4.86
N GLU A 48 -6.82 -11.99 -5.74
CA GLU A 48 -6.87 -12.96 -6.83
C GLU A 48 -5.47 -13.52 -7.10
N ILE A 49 -5.40 -14.80 -7.46
CA ILE A 49 -4.16 -15.47 -7.89
C ILE A 49 -4.45 -16.43 -9.03
N ASN A 50 -3.77 -16.21 -10.15
CA ASN A 50 -3.82 -17.08 -11.32
C ASN A 50 -2.41 -17.26 -11.91
N ASP A 51 -2.32 -17.91 -13.08
CA ASP A 51 -1.02 -18.25 -13.68
C ASP A 51 -0.37 -17.08 -14.46
N ILE A 52 -1.03 -15.92 -14.53
CA ILE A 52 -0.57 -14.72 -15.23
C ILE A 52 -0.25 -13.60 -14.24
N TRP A 53 -1.18 -13.32 -13.33
CA TRP A 53 -1.05 -12.30 -12.32
C TRP A 53 -1.58 -12.72 -10.94
N MET A 54 -1.11 -12.00 -9.93
CA MET A 54 -1.51 -12.15 -8.53
C MET A 54 -1.68 -10.76 -7.93
N GLU A 55 -2.77 -10.54 -7.18
CA GLU A 55 -3.00 -9.29 -6.47
C GLU A 55 -2.98 -9.47 -4.96
N ILE A 56 -2.03 -8.79 -4.32
CA ILE A 56 -1.89 -8.74 -2.87
C ILE A 56 -2.53 -7.44 -2.38
N PRO A 57 -3.54 -7.51 -1.50
CA PRO A 57 -4.16 -6.31 -0.96
C PRO A 57 -3.28 -5.66 0.11
N ARG A 58 -3.10 -4.34 0.02
CA ARG A 58 -2.55 -3.52 1.12
C ARG A 58 -3.68 -2.80 1.83
N TYR A 59 -4.30 -3.49 2.77
CA TYR A 59 -5.34 -2.91 3.60
C TYR A 59 -4.74 -1.92 4.59
N VAL A 60 -5.34 -0.74 4.70
CA VAL A 60 -5.03 0.20 5.76
C VAL A 60 -6.11 0.09 6.82
N ASN A 61 -5.72 -0.28 8.03
CA ASN A 61 -6.63 -0.39 9.16
C ASN A 61 -6.93 0.99 9.74
N HIS A 62 -7.68 1.81 8.99
CA HIS A 62 -8.24 3.02 9.57
C HIS A 62 -9.50 2.65 10.36
N GLY A 63 -9.73 3.34 11.48
CA GLY A 63 -10.99 3.30 12.23
C GLY A 63 -12.11 3.95 11.43
N TRP A 64 -12.47 3.37 10.29
CA TRP A 64 -13.40 3.93 9.31
C TRP A 64 -14.79 4.19 9.88
N TRP A 65 -15.20 3.40 10.87
CA TRP A 65 -16.39 3.63 11.68
C TRP A 65 -16.37 4.97 12.41
N GLY A 66 -15.22 5.31 13.01
CA GLY A 66 -15.04 6.62 13.64
C GLY A 66 -15.21 7.74 12.63
N ILE A 67 -14.62 7.60 11.43
CA ILE A 67 -14.71 8.64 10.39
C ILE A 67 -16.16 8.85 9.95
N TRP A 68 -16.97 7.80 9.79
CA TRP A 68 -18.41 7.96 9.51
C TRP A 68 -19.14 8.74 10.60
N LEU A 69 -18.89 8.43 11.88
CA LEU A 69 -19.49 9.18 12.99
C LEU A 69 -19.03 10.65 12.98
N PHE A 70 -17.74 10.90 12.79
CA PHE A 70 -17.18 12.25 12.69
C PHE A 70 -17.71 13.04 11.49
N SER A 71 -18.09 12.35 10.40
CA SER A 71 -18.62 13.00 9.18
C SER A 71 -19.94 13.72 9.42
N PHE A 72 -20.74 13.29 10.40
CA PHE A 72 -22.03 13.92 10.72
C PHE A 72 -21.93 15.06 11.74
N ILE A 73 -20.82 15.18 12.48
CA ILE A 73 -20.65 16.21 13.52
C ILE A 73 -20.81 17.65 12.97
N PRO A 74 -20.27 18.00 11.78
CA PRO A 74 -20.44 19.35 11.23
C PRO A 74 -21.90 19.76 10.97
N LEU A 75 -22.85 18.81 10.89
CA LEU A 75 -24.27 19.14 10.66
C LEU A 75 -24.89 19.96 11.80
N ILE A 76 -24.42 19.76 13.03
CA ILE A 76 -24.92 20.48 14.22
C ILE A 76 -24.63 21.99 14.11
N PRO A 77 -23.36 22.44 13.99
CA PRO A 77 -23.07 23.86 13.86
C PRO A 77 -23.58 24.46 12.55
N ILE A 78 -23.70 23.69 11.46
CA ILE A 78 -24.33 24.16 10.21
C ILE A 78 -25.80 24.51 10.47
N THR A 79 -26.55 23.60 11.09
CA THR A 79 -27.99 23.80 11.36
C THR A 79 -28.19 24.99 12.30
N ALA A 80 -27.41 25.06 13.39
CA ALA A 80 -27.45 26.19 14.32
C ALA A 80 -27.09 27.52 13.65
N GLY A 81 -26.05 27.52 12.80
CA GLY A 81 -25.63 28.71 12.05
C GLY A 81 -26.69 29.19 11.06
N ILE A 82 -27.39 28.30 10.36
CA ILE A 82 -28.49 28.66 9.44
C ILE A 82 -29.67 29.29 10.19
N LEU A 83 -30.07 28.71 11.33
CA LEU A 83 -31.13 29.29 12.16
C LEU A 83 -30.73 30.67 12.69
N PHE A 84 -29.47 30.82 13.11
CA PHE A 84 -28.95 32.09 13.61
C PHE A 84 -28.86 33.17 12.51
N ILE A 85 -28.52 32.80 11.28
CA ILE A 85 -28.53 33.71 10.12
C ILE A 85 -29.93 34.32 9.91
N PHE A 86 -30.99 33.53 10.08
CA PHE A 86 -32.36 34.03 9.94
C PHE A 86 -32.69 35.12 10.97
N GLU A 87 -32.26 34.95 12.23
CA GLU A 87 -32.44 35.96 13.27
C GLU A 87 -31.59 37.21 13.02
N ILE A 88 -30.30 37.07 12.65
CA ILE A 88 -29.43 38.22 12.35
C ILE A 88 -29.96 39.04 11.17
N TYR A 89 -30.51 38.37 10.16
CA TYR A 89 -31.08 39.03 8.98
C TYR A 89 -32.26 39.94 9.37
N ARG A 90 -33.08 39.55 10.35
CA ARG A 90 -34.18 40.37 10.88
C ARG A 90 -33.67 41.65 11.55
N GLU A 91 -32.53 41.57 12.22
CA GLU A 91 -31.86 42.69 12.90
C GLU A 91 -30.99 43.55 11.96
N LEU A 92 -30.91 43.21 10.66
CA LEU A 92 -30.15 43.94 9.63
C LEU A 92 -28.65 44.15 9.95
N ASN A 93 -28.04 43.26 10.76
CA ASN A 93 -26.62 43.33 11.10
C ASN A 93 -25.75 42.58 10.08
N TYR A 94 -25.32 43.28 9.02
CA TYR A 94 -24.57 42.71 7.90
C TYR A 94 -23.18 42.17 8.27
N LEU A 95 -22.49 42.76 9.24
CA LEU A 95 -21.17 42.29 9.66
C LEU A 95 -21.28 40.94 10.36
N LEU A 96 -22.21 40.80 11.29
CA LEU A 96 -22.46 39.54 12.00
C LEU A 96 -22.96 38.46 11.02
N LEU A 97 -23.82 38.82 10.07
CA LEU A 97 -24.28 37.94 9.00
C LEU A 97 -23.11 37.39 8.17
N PHE A 98 -22.17 38.25 7.77
CA PHE A 98 -20.98 37.84 7.04
C PHE A 98 -20.12 36.86 7.85
N VAL A 99 -19.84 37.19 9.12
CA VAL A 99 -19.03 36.33 10.00
C VAL A 99 -19.70 34.97 10.20
N THR A 100 -21.00 34.92 10.48
CA THR A 100 -21.74 33.66 10.62
C THR A 100 -21.75 32.88 9.31
N GLY A 101 -21.90 33.56 8.16
CA GLY A 101 -21.81 32.94 6.84
C GLY A 101 -20.47 32.26 6.58
N VAL A 102 -19.35 32.90 6.95
CA VAL A 102 -18.01 32.32 6.85
C VAL A 102 -17.87 31.08 7.76
N ILE A 103 -18.40 31.13 8.98
CA ILE A 103 -18.38 29.98 9.91
C ILE A 103 -19.16 28.79 9.32
N VAL A 104 -20.37 29.03 8.81
CA VAL A 104 -21.18 28.00 8.14
C VAL A 104 -20.44 27.41 6.95
N PHE A 105 -19.80 28.25 6.12
CA PHE A 105 -18.99 27.80 4.99
C PHE A 105 -17.81 26.92 5.41
N ILE A 106 -17.12 27.24 6.51
CA ILE A 106 -16.04 26.41 7.07
C ILE A 106 -16.57 25.03 7.46
N PHE A 107 -17.70 24.96 8.17
CA PHE A 107 -18.28 23.67 8.55
C PHE A 107 -18.82 22.87 7.37
N LEU A 108 -19.41 23.52 6.36
CA LEU A 108 -19.78 22.87 5.09
C LEU A 108 -18.56 22.30 4.37
N SER A 109 -17.43 23.01 4.40
CA SER A 109 -16.17 22.54 3.82
C SER A 109 -15.65 21.29 4.55
N PHE A 110 -15.73 21.26 5.88
CA PHE A 110 -15.39 20.08 6.67
C PHE A 110 -16.33 18.90 6.38
N LEU A 111 -17.64 19.14 6.32
CA LEU A 111 -18.64 18.14 5.96
C LEU A 111 -18.27 17.49 4.61
N ALA A 112 -18.07 18.31 3.59
CA ALA A 112 -17.66 17.85 2.26
C ALA A 112 -16.34 17.08 2.29
N HIS A 113 -15.35 17.53 3.07
CA HIS A 113 -14.07 16.83 3.23
C HIS A 113 -14.23 15.43 3.81
N PHE A 114 -14.98 15.29 4.91
CA PHE A 114 -15.18 14.01 5.57
C PHE A 114 -15.96 13.04 4.70
N PHE A 115 -17.03 13.48 4.05
CA PHE A 115 -17.73 12.65 3.07
C PHE A 115 -16.84 12.25 1.91
N LYS A 116 -15.97 13.15 1.45
CA LYS A 116 -15.02 12.83 0.38
C LYS A 116 -14.03 11.73 0.81
N ILE A 117 -13.50 11.79 2.03
CA ILE A 117 -12.66 10.73 2.63
C ILE A 117 -13.44 9.42 2.65
N VAL A 118 -14.63 9.44 3.22
CA VAL A 118 -15.42 8.23 3.46
C VAL A 118 -15.81 7.52 2.17
N LEU A 119 -16.21 8.29 1.15
CA LEU A 119 -16.80 7.77 -0.09
C LEU A 119 -15.78 7.51 -1.20
N PHE A 120 -14.71 8.30 -1.29
CA PHE A 120 -13.79 8.25 -2.43
C PHE A 120 -12.38 7.76 -2.09
N GLU A 121 -11.98 7.71 -0.82
CA GLU A 121 -10.67 7.16 -0.46
C GLU A 121 -10.63 5.64 -0.74
N PRO A 122 -9.67 5.15 -1.55
CA PRO A 122 -9.48 3.72 -1.78
C PRO A 122 -9.26 2.98 -0.46
N ARG A 123 -10.01 1.89 -0.22
CA ARG A 123 -9.90 1.07 1.02
C ARG A 123 -8.69 0.13 1.05
N GLY A 124 -7.72 0.40 0.19
CA GLY A 124 -6.46 -0.26 0.13
C GLY A 124 -5.67 0.25 -1.06
N ALA A 125 -4.45 -0.25 -1.16
CA ALA A 125 -3.53 0.08 -2.23
C ALA A 125 -3.00 -1.23 -2.81
N PRO A 126 -3.76 -2.02 -3.58
CA PRO A 126 -3.30 -3.34 -4.00
C PRO A 126 -2.00 -3.32 -4.79
N LEU A 127 -1.26 -4.43 -4.75
CA LEU A 127 -0.09 -4.68 -5.57
C LEU A 127 -0.38 -5.82 -6.52
N ARG A 128 -0.16 -5.61 -7.81
CA ARG A 128 -0.29 -6.65 -8.82
C ARG A 128 1.08 -7.11 -9.29
N PHE A 129 1.31 -8.41 -9.22
CA PHE A 129 2.48 -9.08 -9.74
C PHE A 129 2.09 -9.78 -11.03
N ASN A 130 2.73 -9.45 -12.15
CA ASN A 130 2.53 -10.15 -13.41
C ASN A 130 3.77 -10.99 -13.72
N ARG A 131 3.65 -12.31 -13.56
CA ARG A 131 4.75 -13.26 -13.79
C ARG A 131 5.10 -13.45 -15.26
N LYS A 132 4.19 -13.17 -16.19
CA LYS A 132 4.48 -13.29 -17.63
C LYS A 132 5.27 -12.08 -18.15
N ARG A 133 4.98 -10.90 -17.62
CA ARG A 133 5.67 -9.64 -17.97
C ARG A 133 6.90 -9.38 -17.10
N GLN A 134 7.06 -10.09 -15.97
CA GLN A 134 8.09 -9.83 -14.96
C GLN A 134 8.03 -8.39 -14.41
N LYS A 135 6.80 -7.90 -14.18
CA LYS A 135 6.53 -6.54 -13.70
C LYS A 135 5.63 -6.53 -12.47
N VAL A 136 5.80 -5.50 -11.65
CA VAL A 136 4.99 -5.22 -10.47
C VAL A 136 4.31 -3.87 -10.64
N TYR A 137 3.00 -3.83 -10.41
CA TYR A 137 2.17 -2.64 -10.49
C TYR A 137 1.74 -2.25 -9.09
N ALA A 138 2.22 -1.10 -8.63
CA ALA A 138 1.91 -0.54 -7.32
C ALA A 138 0.82 0.52 -7.44
N TYR A 139 -0.36 0.19 -6.92
CA TYR A 139 -1.45 1.16 -6.79
C TYR A 139 -1.12 2.13 -5.67
N GLU A 140 -0.86 3.39 -5.98
CA GLU A 140 -0.65 4.45 -4.98
C GLU A 140 -1.76 5.49 -5.08
N TYR A 141 -2.19 5.95 -3.91
CA TYR A 141 -3.23 6.97 -3.81
C TYR A 141 -2.69 8.20 -3.12
N GLN A 142 -2.69 9.34 -3.83
CA GLN A 142 -2.18 10.59 -3.29
C GLN A 142 -3.27 11.37 -2.59
N ARG A 143 -3.40 11.12 -1.28
CA ARG A 143 -4.30 11.90 -0.42
C ARG A 143 -3.70 13.28 -0.13
N GLY A 144 -4.52 14.31 -0.31
CA GLY A 144 -4.22 15.68 0.12
C GLY A 144 -5.10 16.14 1.27
N ILE A 145 -4.62 17.09 2.07
CA ILE A 145 -5.37 17.70 3.18
C ILE A 145 -6.53 18.57 2.65
N TRP A 146 -6.37 19.16 1.46
CA TRP A 146 -7.36 20.06 0.89
C TRP A 146 -8.57 19.32 0.29
N PRO A 147 -9.81 19.61 0.74
CA PRO A 147 -11.02 18.96 0.21
C PRO A 147 -11.23 19.20 -1.28
N TRP A 148 -10.85 20.37 -1.77
CA TRP A 148 -11.08 20.80 -3.15
C TRP A 148 -10.04 20.26 -4.14
N LYS A 149 -8.91 19.75 -3.65
CA LYS A 149 -7.85 19.19 -4.50
C LYS A 149 -8.27 17.80 -4.98
N ARG A 150 -8.10 17.48 -6.28
CA ARG A 150 -8.30 16.11 -6.78
C ARG A 150 -7.29 15.17 -6.12
N TRP A 151 -7.71 13.95 -5.80
CA TRP A 151 -6.87 12.91 -5.21
C TRP A 151 -6.65 11.83 -6.28
N PRO A 152 -5.65 11.99 -7.16
CA PRO A 152 -5.44 11.04 -8.24
C PRO A 152 -4.87 9.72 -7.70
N VAL A 153 -5.30 8.64 -8.33
CA VAL A 153 -4.65 7.34 -8.26
C VAL A 153 -3.46 7.37 -9.22
N GLN A 154 -2.29 6.97 -8.74
CA GLN A 154 -1.09 6.79 -9.56
C GLN A 154 -0.67 5.34 -9.45
N VAL A 155 -0.57 4.66 -10.60
CA VAL A 155 0.02 3.33 -10.63
C VAL A 155 1.46 3.45 -11.05
N LYS A 156 2.37 2.99 -10.19
CA LYS A 156 3.79 2.86 -10.55
C LYS A 156 4.05 1.47 -11.08
N VAL A 157 4.84 1.37 -12.13
CA VAL A 157 5.20 0.11 -12.77
C VAL A 157 6.70 -0.10 -12.58
N PHE A 158 7.07 -1.26 -12.06
CA PHE A 158 8.44 -1.61 -11.76
C PHE A 158 8.80 -2.95 -12.40
N ASP A 159 10.02 -3.07 -12.88
CA ASP A 159 10.56 -4.34 -13.37
C ASP A 159 11.00 -5.20 -12.18
N TRP A 160 10.61 -6.47 -12.17
CA TRP A 160 10.84 -7.38 -11.04
C TRP A 160 12.33 -7.59 -10.73
N ALA A 161 13.18 -7.57 -11.76
CA ALA A 161 14.61 -7.78 -11.63
C ALA A 161 15.32 -6.70 -10.78
N ASP A 162 14.73 -5.50 -10.69
CA ASP A 162 15.29 -4.36 -9.98
C ASP A 162 14.73 -4.23 -8.55
N ILE A 163 13.83 -5.13 -8.15
CA ILE A 163 13.15 -5.07 -6.86
C ILE A 163 13.89 -5.94 -5.85
N HIS A 164 14.31 -5.32 -4.76
CA HIS A 164 14.87 -5.97 -3.60
C HIS A 164 13.99 -5.73 -2.37
N ALA A 165 13.84 -6.72 -1.50
CA ALA A 165 13.00 -6.58 -0.32
C ALA A 165 13.83 -6.37 0.96
N GLU A 166 13.47 -5.33 1.70
CA GLU A 166 14.01 -4.96 3.00
C GLU A 166 12.96 -5.24 4.08
N ARG A 167 13.35 -5.93 5.15
CA ARG A 167 12.50 -6.08 6.34
C ARG A 167 12.74 -4.90 7.27
N VAL A 168 11.65 -4.25 7.66
CA VAL A 168 11.66 -3.14 8.60
C VAL A 168 10.98 -3.57 9.89
N GLN A 169 11.55 -3.22 11.04
CA GLN A 169 10.95 -3.48 12.33
C GLN A 169 10.53 -2.17 12.98
N MET A 170 9.21 -1.95 13.07
CA MET A 170 8.65 -0.77 13.71
C MET A 170 8.43 -1.06 15.20
N SER A 171 8.93 -0.17 16.07
CA SER A 171 8.81 -0.29 17.54
C SER A 171 7.78 0.67 18.17
N GLY A 172 6.97 1.35 17.35
CA GLY A 172 5.96 2.31 17.82
C GLY A 172 4.72 1.65 18.44
N HIS A 173 4.11 2.29 19.44
CA HIS A 173 2.95 1.76 20.19
C HIS A 173 1.74 1.35 19.34
N ALA A 174 1.48 2.03 18.22
CA ALA A 174 0.36 1.75 17.31
C ALA A 174 0.78 1.01 16.02
N GLU A 175 2.09 0.93 15.76
CA GLU A 175 2.65 0.41 14.51
C GLU A 175 3.63 -0.75 14.74
N TRP A 176 3.55 -1.39 15.91
CA TRP A 176 4.47 -2.46 16.28
C TRP A 176 4.34 -3.67 15.34
N GLY A 177 5.47 -4.10 14.79
CA GLY A 177 5.56 -5.30 13.98
C GLY A 177 6.59 -5.20 12.87
N HIS A 178 6.51 -6.15 11.94
CA HIS A 178 7.41 -6.25 10.80
C HIS A 178 6.71 -5.82 9.52
N ARG A 179 7.41 -5.01 8.73
CA ARG A 179 6.98 -4.56 7.40
C ARG A 179 7.95 -5.08 6.35
N ILE A 180 7.45 -5.22 5.13
CA ILE A 180 8.31 -5.46 3.96
C ILE A 180 8.28 -4.20 3.11
N TYR A 181 9.43 -3.59 2.91
CA TYR A 181 9.66 -2.54 1.94
C TYR A 181 10.32 -3.16 0.71
N CYS A 182 9.76 -2.91 -0.46
CA CYS A 182 10.38 -3.25 -1.72
C CYS A 182 11.12 -1.99 -2.21
N ALA A 183 12.44 -2.07 -2.21
CA ALA A 183 13.33 -1.07 -2.78
C ALA A 183 13.52 -1.37 -4.27
N VAL A 184 13.22 -0.37 -5.09
CA VAL A 184 13.44 -0.41 -6.53
C VAL A 184 14.80 0.24 -6.78
N CYS A 185 15.78 -0.59 -7.13
CA CYS A 185 17.14 -0.14 -7.41
C CYS A 185 17.32 0.26 -8.88
N LYS A 186 18.40 0.97 -9.20
CA LYS A 186 18.82 1.07 -10.60
C LYS A 186 19.31 -0.30 -11.08
N PRO A 187 19.10 -0.64 -12.36
CA PRO A 187 19.54 -1.92 -12.91
C PRO A 187 21.02 -2.18 -12.63
N GLY A 188 21.31 -3.28 -11.95
CA GLY A 188 22.68 -3.72 -11.63
C GLY A 188 23.37 -2.94 -10.51
N THR A 189 22.69 -2.03 -9.80
CA THR A 189 23.24 -1.39 -8.60
C THR A 189 22.34 -1.60 -7.39
N CYS A 190 22.84 -1.22 -6.20
CA CYS A 190 22.07 -1.22 -4.96
C CYS A 190 21.53 0.19 -4.60
N ASP A 191 21.56 1.11 -5.57
CA ASP A 191 21.08 2.48 -5.38
C ASP A 191 19.57 2.56 -5.56
N VAL A 192 18.88 2.91 -4.50
CA VAL A 192 17.41 2.93 -4.44
C VAL A 192 16.86 4.19 -5.10
N VAL A 193 15.99 3.99 -6.10
CA VAL A 193 15.26 5.04 -6.81
C VAL A 193 13.90 5.30 -6.17
N ASP A 194 13.18 4.23 -5.83
CA ASP A 194 11.86 4.31 -5.23
C ASP A 194 11.64 3.19 -4.21
N ARG A 195 10.67 3.36 -3.32
CA ARG A 195 10.27 2.36 -2.34
C ARG A 195 8.77 2.27 -2.26
N PHE A 196 8.27 1.04 -2.22
CA PHE A 196 6.88 0.79 -1.88
C PHE A 196 6.78 -0.28 -0.81
N VAL A 197 5.80 -0.14 0.07
CA VAL A 197 5.51 -1.14 1.10
C VAL A 197 4.77 -2.30 0.45
N LEU A 198 5.22 -3.55 0.65
CA LEU A 198 4.50 -4.75 0.22
C LEU A 198 3.40 -5.13 1.21
N THR A 199 3.71 -5.07 2.50
CA THR A 199 2.76 -5.33 3.59
C THR A 199 3.02 -4.37 4.74
N TRP A 200 1.94 -3.84 5.31
CA TRP A 200 2.02 -2.84 6.38
C TRP A 200 2.52 -3.43 7.68
N THR A 201 1.70 -4.16 8.44
CA THR A 201 2.14 -4.69 9.74
C THR A 201 1.83 -6.16 9.82
N VAL A 202 2.90 -6.96 9.96
CA VAL A 202 2.82 -8.40 10.21
C VAL A 202 3.42 -8.66 11.59
N GLY A 203 2.65 -9.32 12.45
CA GLY A 203 3.08 -9.60 13.82
C GLY A 203 4.19 -10.65 13.92
N ASP A 204 4.29 -11.54 12.93
CA ASP A 204 5.26 -12.63 12.91
C ASP A 204 6.29 -12.47 11.80
N VAL A 205 7.57 -12.62 12.15
CA VAL A 205 8.70 -12.62 11.21
C VAL A 205 8.58 -13.76 10.21
N SER A 206 8.09 -14.94 10.64
CA SER A 206 8.00 -16.09 9.73
C SER A 206 7.03 -15.83 8.57
N ALA A 207 5.91 -15.16 8.84
CA ALA A 207 4.94 -14.77 7.84
C ALA A 207 5.48 -13.72 6.86
N VAL A 208 6.40 -12.84 7.29
CA VAL A 208 7.10 -11.90 6.42
C VAL A 208 7.98 -12.65 5.41
N TYR A 209 8.82 -13.56 5.89
CA TYR A 209 9.66 -14.37 5.00
C TYR A 209 8.83 -15.28 4.10
N GLY A 210 7.77 -15.91 4.63
CA GLY A 210 6.86 -16.75 3.84
C GLY A 210 6.15 -15.97 2.73
N LEU A 211 5.72 -14.73 3.00
CA LEU A 211 5.09 -13.86 2.00
C LEU A 211 6.06 -13.48 0.89
N TRP A 212 7.27 -13.05 1.25
CA TRP A 212 8.27 -12.69 0.25
C TRP A 212 8.74 -13.90 -0.57
N SER A 213 8.95 -15.05 0.09
CA SER A 213 9.24 -16.33 -0.56
C SER A 213 8.15 -16.68 -1.58
N HIS A 214 6.88 -16.49 -1.22
CA HIS A 214 5.77 -16.69 -2.16
C HIS A 214 5.87 -15.79 -3.39
N CYS A 215 6.14 -14.49 -3.22
CA CYS A 215 6.35 -13.56 -4.33
C CYS A 215 7.50 -14.02 -5.25
N CYS A 216 8.66 -14.37 -4.69
CA CYS A 216 9.80 -14.86 -5.46
C CYS A 216 9.45 -16.13 -6.26
N HIS A 217 8.86 -17.13 -5.61
CA HIS A 217 8.47 -18.37 -6.26
C HIS A 217 7.44 -18.13 -7.38
N TYR A 218 6.47 -17.24 -7.14
CA TYR A 218 5.44 -16.89 -8.11
C TYR A 218 6.05 -16.24 -9.36
N MET A 219 6.95 -15.28 -9.18
CA MET A 219 7.61 -14.57 -10.27
C MET A 219 8.58 -15.47 -11.04
N GLU A 220 9.24 -16.42 -10.37
CA GLU A 220 10.05 -17.45 -11.02
C GLU A 220 9.23 -18.57 -11.68
N ALA A 221 7.90 -18.43 -11.76
CA ALA A 221 7.00 -19.41 -12.36
C ALA A 221 7.05 -20.81 -11.71
N LYS A 222 7.48 -20.91 -10.45
CA LYS A 222 7.46 -22.14 -9.65
C LYS A 222 6.04 -22.40 -9.10
N PRO A 223 5.70 -23.67 -8.79
CA PRO A 223 4.44 -23.97 -8.14
C PRO A 223 4.37 -23.30 -6.76
N VAL A 224 3.30 -22.57 -6.51
CA VAL A 224 3.04 -21.88 -5.22
C VAL A 224 1.67 -22.24 -4.67
N PRO A 225 1.50 -22.28 -3.33
CA PRO A 225 0.20 -22.45 -2.73
C PRO A 225 -0.69 -21.24 -3.03
N LYS A 226 -1.94 -21.49 -3.44
CA LYS A 226 -2.92 -20.43 -3.72
C LYS A 226 -3.74 -20.03 -2.49
N ASN A 227 -3.71 -20.85 -1.43
CA ASN A 227 -4.50 -20.63 -0.23
C ASN A 227 -3.78 -19.65 0.72
N PRO A 228 -4.38 -18.47 1.01
CA PRO A 228 -3.83 -17.54 1.99
C PRO A 228 -4.05 -18.03 3.43
N LEU A 229 -3.26 -17.51 4.38
CA LEU A 229 -3.46 -17.73 5.82
C LEU A 229 -4.80 -17.19 6.30
N TRP A 230 -5.18 -16.01 5.79
CA TRP A 230 -6.47 -15.40 6.08
C TRP A 230 -7.28 -15.32 4.79
N THR A 231 -8.38 -16.07 4.76
CA THR A 231 -9.36 -16.04 3.66
C THR A 231 -10.34 -14.89 3.79
N ASP A 232 -10.48 -14.33 4.99
CA ASP A 232 -11.43 -13.28 5.26
C ASP A 232 -10.91 -11.93 4.74
N THR A 233 -11.68 -11.31 3.85
CA THR A 233 -11.55 -9.89 3.54
C THR A 233 -11.92 -9.07 4.78
N PRO A 234 -11.13 -8.05 5.16
CA PRO A 234 -11.53 -7.09 6.18
C PRO A 234 -12.95 -6.58 5.91
N ARG A 235 -13.71 -6.37 6.98
CA ARG A 235 -15.06 -5.80 6.85
C ARG A 235 -14.96 -4.37 6.32
N ASP A 236 -15.26 -4.19 5.05
CA ASP A 236 -15.45 -2.87 4.45
C ASP A 236 -16.81 -2.31 4.88
N TRP A 237 -16.79 -1.20 5.60
CA TRP A 237 -18.01 -0.47 5.98
C TRP A 237 -18.46 0.52 4.90
N THR A 238 -17.69 0.68 3.81
CA THR A 238 -18.19 1.37 2.61
C THR A 238 -19.02 0.40 1.78
N PRO A 239 -20.23 0.78 1.36
CA PRO A 239 -21.03 -0.06 0.47
C PRO A 239 -20.43 -0.16 -0.95
N PHE A 240 -19.32 0.53 -1.22
CA PHE A 240 -18.69 0.62 -2.53
C PHE A 240 -17.23 0.14 -2.47
N THR A 241 -16.84 -0.65 -3.46
CA THR A 241 -15.43 -0.95 -3.77
C THR A 241 -14.81 0.29 -4.40
N THR A 242 -13.98 1.00 -3.64
CA THR A 242 -13.37 2.27 -4.07
C THR A 242 -12.05 2.11 -4.82
N VAL A 243 -11.44 0.92 -4.76
CA VAL A 243 -10.24 0.59 -5.53
C VAL A 243 -10.65 0.35 -6.98
N ARG A 244 -10.15 1.18 -7.90
CA ARG A 244 -10.41 1.07 -9.34
C ARG A 244 -9.13 1.27 -10.12
N TRP A 245 -8.68 0.22 -10.78
CA TRP A 245 -7.53 0.30 -11.68
C TRP A 245 -7.89 1.11 -12.94
N PRO A 246 -7.00 1.98 -13.42
CA PRO A 246 -7.13 2.58 -14.75
C PRO A 246 -7.24 1.48 -15.82
N GLU A 247 -8.14 1.62 -16.81
CA GLU A 247 -8.50 0.54 -17.74
C GLU A 247 -7.32 -0.02 -18.55
N ASP A 248 -6.42 0.87 -18.98
CA ASP A 248 -5.19 0.55 -19.69
C ASP A 248 -4.24 -0.31 -18.84
N ILE A 249 -4.03 0.10 -17.59
CA ILE A 249 -3.19 -0.61 -16.61
C ILE A 249 -3.87 -1.90 -16.14
N ASP A 250 -5.19 -1.90 -15.97
CA ASP A 250 -5.95 -3.08 -15.59
C ASP A 250 -5.76 -4.19 -16.63
N ARG A 251 -5.85 -3.83 -17.92
CA ARG A 251 -5.56 -4.73 -19.03
C ARG A 251 -4.09 -5.14 -19.06
N GLU A 252 -3.13 -4.21 -18.97
CA GLU A 252 -1.70 -4.54 -19.03
C GLU A 252 -1.27 -5.46 -17.89
N SER A 253 -1.74 -5.18 -16.67
CA SER A 253 -1.37 -5.94 -15.48
C SER A 253 -2.03 -7.32 -15.43
N SER A 254 -3.22 -7.49 -15.99
CA SER A 254 -3.95 -8.77 -15.99
C SER A 254 -3.67 -9.69 -17.20
N THR A 255 -3.07 -9.17 -18.26
CA THR A 255 -2.83 -9.91 -19.51
C THR A 255 -1.35 -10.26 -19.74
N PRO A 256 -1.06 -11.35 -20.48
CA PRO A 256 0.30 -11.62 -20.95
C PRO A 256 0.77 -10.55 -21.96
N PRO A 257 2.08 -10.43 -22.23
CA PRO A 257 2.57 -9.55 -23.29
C PRO A 257 1.97 -9.94 -24.65
N ASP A 258 1.39 -8.97 -25.35
CA ASP A 258 0.85 -9.18 -26.70
C ASP A 258 1.99 -9.63 -27.63
N SER A 259 1.84 -10.78 -28.28
CA SER A 259 2.85 -11.37 -29.18
C SER A 259 3.05 -10.58 -30.49
N THR A 260 2.33 -9.48 -30.69
CA THR A 260 2.22 -8.73 -31.95
C THR A 260 3.46 -7.89 -32.30
N GLY A 261 4.48 -7.83 -31.43
CA GLY A 261 5.71 -7.06 -31.64
C GLY A 261 6.87 -7.80 -32.31
N MET A 262 6.76 -9.12 -32.57
CA MET A 262 7.90 -9.95 -33.02
C MET A 262 7.91 -10.34 -34.51
N ASN A 263 7.02 -9.80 -35.36
CA ASN A 263 6.87 -10.22 -36.76
C ASN A 263 7.14 -9.12 -37.81
N ILE A 264 7.94 -8.09 -37.53
CA ILE A 264 8.38 -7.11 -38.54
C ILE A 264 9.90 -7.02 -38.53
N THR A 265 10.59 -8.05 -39.01
CA THR A 265 11.95 -8.00 -39.59
C THR A 265 12.34 -9.42 -39.98
N ASN A 266 11.75 -9.97 -41.04
CA ASN A 266 12.38 -11.00 -41.87
C ASN A 266 11.49 -11.21 -43.10
N GLY A 267 11.86 -10.58 -44.22
CA GLY A 267 11.11 -10.72 -45.46
C GLY A 267 11.49 -9.72 -46.54
N LYS A 268 12.78 -9.61 -46.87
CA LYS A 268 13.25 -9.20 -48.19
C LYS A 268 14.53 -9.96 -48.51
N ASN A 269 14.39 -11.09 -49.18
CA ASN A 269 15.34 -11.57 -50.18
C ASN A 269 14.76 -11.19 -51.55
#